data_AF-A0A350G6J2-F1
#
_entry.id   AF-A0A350G6J2-F1
#
_cell.length_a   1.000
_cell.length_b   1.000
_cell.length_c   1.000
_cell.angle_alpha   90.00
_cell.angle_beta   90.00
_cell.angle_gamma   90.00
#
_symmetry.space_group_name_H-M   'P 1'
#
loop_
_entity.id
_entity.type
_entity.pdbx_description
1 polymer ?
#
loop_
_entity_poly.entity_id
_entity_poly.type
_entity_poly.pdbx_seq_one_letter_code
_entity_poly.pdbx_strand_id
1 'polypeptide(L)'
;MTAKNMNLTAERPDVLRIKRIYGIWYGIVLGLGFGIFCWGLDSYVLSNYHGMYPWLKFGIGAILCMTIGGLTGWVSARRGKPIYALLLWLVVAWSFAWLTINLPLVIVPNTLTFLEPQLIGLLDYTYFDDFGSRVTVANIWIAIFVGLAGLLQIPMSDSAIFSTSFFGKAGPMVVAVILMSIGGSIVDNGLVNEPLRSSTVAVDNTIQFVIDNRGKEVDKAESRRMHAGAFRAIDGSVTQERELIVSGYDGLLGEINVLVRFERDWVECQVVYNQPISCKVVKTAQ
;
A
#
# COMPACT_ATOMS: atom_id res chain seq x y z
N MET A 1 7.79 -5.20 -66.93
CA MET A 1 7.71 -5.82 -65.59
C MET A 1 7.94 -4.72 -64.56
N THR A 2 6.86 -4.12 -64.08
CA THR A 2 6.90 -3.01 -63.13
C THR A 2 6.96 -3.59 -61.73
N ALA A 3 8.07 -3.39 -61.03
CA ALA A 3 8.23 -3.76 -59.63
C ALA A 3 7.15 -3.04 -58.81
N LYS A 4 6.16 -3.80 -58.35
CA LYS A 4 5.15 -3.34 -57.40
C LYS A 4 5.90 -3.01 -56.12
N ASN A 5 6.08 -1.71 -55.85
CA ASN A 5 6.55 -1.20 -54.57
C ASN A 5 5.66 -1.78 -53.47
N MET A 6 6.11 -2.89 -52.89
CA MET A 6 5.51 -3.48 -51.71
C MET A 6 5.80 -2.49 -50.59
N ASN A 7 4.79 -1.72 -50.19
CA ASN A 7 4.82 -0.96 -48.95
C ASN A 7 5.02 -1.96 -47.79
N LEU A 8 6.28 -2.28 -47.50
CA LEU A 8 6.78 -3.12 -46.41
C LEU A 8 6.55 -2.50 -45.02
N THR A 9 5.83 -1.39 -44.94
CA THR A 9 5.64 -0.56 -43.75
C THR A 9 4.28 -0.73 -43.08
N ALA A 10 3.34 -1.48 -43.67
CA ALA A 10 2.08 -1.79 -43.00
C ALA A 10 2.28 -2.97 -42.04
N GLU A 11 2.51 -2.67 -40.75
CA GLU A 11 2.50 -3.70 -39.70
C GLU A 11 1.21 -4.51 -39.76
N ARG A 12 1.35 -5.84 -39.69
CA ARG A 12 0.20 -6.74 -39.81
C ARG A 12 -0.78 -6.53 -38.64
N PRO A 13 -2.10 -6.53 -38.90
CA PRO A 13 -3.11 -6.19 -37.90
C PRO A 13 -3.19 -7.17 -36.71
N ASP A 14 -2.81 -8.42 -36.93
CA ASP A 14 -2.67 -9.46 -35.89
C ASP A 14 -1.55 -9.13 -34.90
N VAL A 15 -0.37 -8.73 -35.40
CA VAL A 15 0.77 -8.32 -34.57
C VAL A 15 0.41 -7.09 -33.72
N LEU A 16 -0.26 -6.11 -34.33
CA LEU A 16 -0.75 -4.92 -33.63
C LEU A 16 -1.72 -5.24 -32.49
N ARG A 17 -2.62 -6.21 -32.71
CA ARG A 17 -3.57 -6.65 -31.67
C ARG A 17 -2.86 -7.31 -30.50
N ILE A 18 -1.91 -8.20 -30.79
CA ILE A 18 -1.12 -8.88 -29.75
C ILE A 18 -0.30 -7.87 -28.94
N LYS A 19 0.33 -6.89 -29.59
CA LYS A 19 1.08 -5.82 -28.92
C LYS A 19 0.24 -5.03 -27.93
N ARG A 20 -1.00 -4.70 -28.30
CA ARG A 20 -1.95 -3.97 -27.43
C ARG A 20 -2.39 -4.81 -26.22
N ILE A 21 -2.69 -6.09 -26.42
CA ILE A 21 -3.07 -7.00 -25.33
C ILE A 21 -1.88 -7.20 -24.38
N TYR A 22 -0.68 -7.37 -24.93
CA TYR A 22 0.54 -7.48 -24.14
C TYR A 22 0.78 -6.20 -23.31
N GLY A 23 0.57 -5.02 -23.90
CA GLY A 23 0.62 -3.75 -23.19
C GLY A 23 -0.34 -3.68 -21.98
N ILE A 24 -1.57 -4.19 -22.13
CA ILE A 24 -2.52 -4.29 -21.00
C ILE A 24 -1.94 -5.15 -19.88
N TRP A 25 -1.49 -6.36 -20.20
CA TRP A 25 -0.95 -7.28 -19.19
C TRP A 25 0.31 -6.75 -18.52
N TYR A 26 1.21 -6.13 -19.30
CA TYR A 26 2.38 -5.46 -18.75
C TYR A 26 1.98 -4.42 -17.70
N GLY A 27 1.00 -3.57 -18.03
CA GLY A 27 0.54 -2.53 -17.12
C GLY A 27 -0.21 -3.05 -15.90
N ILE A 28 -1.01 -4.11 -16.06
CA ILE A 28 -1.67 -4.80 -14.94
C ILE A 28 -0.63 -5.39 -13.98
N VAL A 29 0.38 -6.10 -14.50
CA VAL A 29 1.41 -6.72 -13.67
C VAL A 29 2.25 -5.66 -12.95
N LEU A 30 2.58 -4.56 -13.63
CA LEU A 30 3.27 -3.43 -13.00
C LEU A 30 2.42 -2.85 -11.86
N GLY A 31 1.14 -2.54 -12.11
CA GLY A 31 0.25 -2.00 -11.09
C GLY A 31 0.03 -2.94 -9.90
N LEU A 32 -0.14 -4.24 -10.16
CA LEU A 32 -0.24 -5.26 -9.11
C LEU A 32 1.06 -5.39 -8.32
N GLY A 33 2.21 -5.42 -9.01
CA GLY A 33 3.52 -5.45 -8.38
C GLY A 33 3.69 -4.27 -7.42
N PHE A 34 3.38 -3.06 -7.87
CA PHE A 34 3.40 -1.88 -7.01
C PHE A 34 2.47 -2.05 -5.80
N GLY A 35 1.23 -2.49 -6.00
CA GLY A 35 0.28 -2.69 -4.91
C GLY A 35 0.73 -3.73 -3.87
N ILE A 36 1.35 -4.83 -4.31
CA ILE A 36 1.89 -5.88 -3.41
C ILE A 36 2.98 -5.31 -2.51
N PHE A 37 3.95 -4.60 -3.08
CA PHE A 37 5.09 -4.09 -2.32
C PHE A 37 4.80 -2.81 -1.56
N CYS A 38 3.78 -2.04 -1.98
CA CYS A 38 3.35 -0.84 -1.27
C CYS A 38 2.36 -1.14 -0.14
N TRP A 39 1.45 -2.10 -0.28
CA TRP A 39 0.41 -2.35 0.74
C TRP A 39 0.19 -3.82 1.08
N GLY A 40 0.60 -4.75 0.22
CA GLY A 40 0.41 -6.19 0.44
C GLY A 40 1.23 -6.70 1.63
N LEU A 41 2.51 -6.34 1.71
CA LEU A 41 3.38 -6.69 2.84
C LEU A 41 2.85 -6.11 4.16
N ASP A 42 2.44 -4.85 4.12
CA ASP A 42 1.83 -4.14 5.24
C ASP A 42 0.55 -4.84 5.74
N SER A 43 -0.31 -5.25 4.81
CA SER A 43 -1.53 -6.01 5.10
C SER A 43 -1.22 -7.39 5.71
N TYR A 44 -0.20 -8.07 5.20
CA TYR A 44 0.24 -9.35 5.73
C TYR A 44 0.73 -9.21 7.18
N VAL A 45 1.57 -8.22 7.47
CA VAL A 45 2.03 -7.97 8.85
C VAL A 45 0.84 -7.70 9.76
N LEU A 46 -0.03 -6.75 9.42
CA LEU A 46 -1.19 -6.42 10.27
C LEU A 46 -2.12 -7.61 10.48
N SER A 47 -2.25 -8.52 9.51
CA SER A 47 -3.07 -9.73 9.69
C SER A 47 -2.54 -10.68 10.78
N ASN A 48 -1.23 -10.64 11.05
CA ASN A 48 -0.61 -11.40 12.13
C ASN A 48 -0.67 -10.67 13.50
N TYR A 49 -1.02 -9.39 13.53
CA TYR A 49 -1.10 -8.54 14.73
C TYR A 49 -2.51 -8.00 14.95
N HIS A 50 -3.52 -8.83 14.68
CA HIS A 50 -4.93 -8.54 14.91
C HIS A 50 -5.41 -7.21 14.30
N GLY A 51 -4.84 -6.79 13.16
CA GLY A 51 -5.28 -5.60 12.47
C GLY A 51 -6.71 -5.76 11.95
N MET A 52 -7.52 -4.72 12.09
CA MET A 52 -8.88 -4.67 11.59
C MET A 52 -8.89 -4.49 10.06
N TYR A 53 -9.57 -5.38 9.33
CA TYR A 53 -9.62 -5.40 7.86
C TYR A 53 -8.27 -5.16 7.16
N PRO A 54 -7.22 -5.93 7.51
CA PRO A 54 -5.85 -5.58 7.15
C PRO A 54 -5.62 -5.59 5.63
N TRP A 55 -6.38 -6.43 4.91
CA TRP A 55 -6.31 -6.58 3.45
C TRP A 55 -7.11 -5.54 2.66
N LEU A 56 -7.93 -4.70 3.30
CA LEU A 56 -8.81 -3.77 2.60
C LEU A 56 -8.00 -2.75 1.77
N LYS A 57 -6.96 -2.17 2.37
CA LYS A 57 -6.06 -1.24 1.68
C LYS A 57 -5.39 -1.89 0.47
N PHE A 58 -4.88 -3.12 0.61
CA PHE A 58 -4.25 -3.82 -0.50
C PHE A 58 -5.25 -4.12 -1.62
N GLY A 59 -6.46 -4.58 -1.29
CA GLY A 59 -7.49 -4.87 -2.28
C GLY A 59 -7.85 -3.66 -3.12
N ILE A 60 -8.18 -2.53 -2.46
CA ILE A 60 -8.53 -1.28 -3.17
C ILE A 60 -7.34 -0.76 -3.96
N GLY A 61 -6.15 -0.70 -3.36
CA GLY A 61 -4.93 -0.21 -3.99
C GLY A 61 -4.53 -1.03 -5.22
N ALA A 62 -4.58 -2.36 -5.14
CA ALA A 62 -4.25 -3.26 -6.23
C ALA A 62 -5.21 -3.08 -7.41
N ILE A 63 -6.52 -3.01 -7.16
CA ILE A 63 -7.53 -2.79 -8.20
C ILE A 63 -7.27 -1.47 -8.93
N LEU A 64 -7.12 -0.37 -8.19
CA LEU A 64 -6.87 0.95 -8.79
C LEU A 64 -5.56 0.97 -9.59
N CYS A 65 -4.48 0.42 -9.05
CA CYS A 65 -3.18 0.39 -9.72
C CYS A 65 -3.20 -0.49 -10.98
N MET A 66 -3.86 -1.66 -10.93
CA MET A 66 -4.02 -2.53 -12.10
C MET A 66 -4.85 -1.86 -13.20
N THR A 67 -5.93 -1.16 -12.85
CA THR A 67 -6.76 -0.45 -13.84
C THR A 67 -5.99 0.68 -14.50
N ILE A 68 -5.35 1.56 -13.72
CA ILE A 68 -4.57 2.68 -14.23
C ILE A 68 -3.38 2.18 -15.07
N GLY A 69 -2.66 1.17 -14.56
CA GLY A 69 -1.53 0.56 -15.25
C GLY A 69 -1.94 -0.13 -16.54
N GLY A 70 -2.99 -0.94 -16.52
CA GLY A 70 -3.50 -1.66 -17.71
C GLY A 70 -3.97 -0.72 -18.82
N LEU A 71 -4.71 0.33 -18.47
CA LEU A 71 -5.13 1.38 -19.42
C LEU A 71 -3.91 2.11 -20.01
N THR A 72 -2.94 2.46 -19.18
CA THR A 72 -1.73 3.16 -19.63
C THR A 72 -0.88 2.27 -20.52
N GLY A 73 -0.68 1.01 -20.14
CA GLY A 73 0.04 0.03 -20.95
C GLY A 73 -0.59 -0.19 -22.32
N TRP A 74 -1.93 -0.22 -22.39
CA TRP A 74 -2.67 -0.27 -23.64
C TRP A 74 -2.44 0.96 -24.53
N VAL A 75 -2.58 2.17 -23.96
CA VAL A 75 -2.41 3.43 -24.71
C VAL A 75 -0.96 3.58 -25.20
N SER A 76 0.02 3.28 -24.34
CA SER A 76 1.44 3.28 -24.69
C SER A 76 1.72 2.34 -25.86
N ALA A 77 1.25 1.09 -25.79
CA ALA A 77 1.39 0.11 -26.86
C ALA A 77 0.69 0.54 -28.16
N ARG A 78 -0.45 1.25 -28.07
CA ARG A 78 -1.16 1.79 -29.24
C ARG A 78 -0.39 2.90 -29.94
N ARG A 79 0.36 3.73 -29.20
CA ARG A 79 1.15 4.83 -29.77
C ARG A 79 2.51 4.38 -30.29
N GLY A 80 3.11 3.37 -29.67
CA GLY A 80 4.37 2.74 -30.10
C GLY A 80 5.62 3.65 -30.01
N LYS A 81 5.49 4.86 -29.44
CA LYS A 81 6.58 5.83 -29.32
C LYS A 81 7.08 5.88 -27.86
N PRO A 82 8.35 5.56 -27.57
CA PRO A 82 8.88 5.51 -26.21
C PRO A 82 8.69 6.81 -25.42
N ILE A 83 8.87 7.97 -26.04
CA ILE A 83 8.68 9.27 -25.37
C ILE A 83 7.23 9.50 -24.92
N TYR A 84 6.25 9.04 -25.70
CA TYR A 84 4.84 9.13 -25.31
C TYR A 84 4.52 8.15 -24.19
N ALA A 85 5.11 6.95 -24.22
CA ALA A 85 4.97 6.00 -23.13
C ALA A 85 5.54 6.59 -21.83
N LEU A 86 6.75 7.16 -21.86
CA LEU A 86 7.36 7.81 -20.70
C LEU A 86 6.43 8.87 -20.08
N LEU A 87 5.90 9.79 -20.90
CA LEU A 87 4.99 10.84 -20.40
C LEU A 87 3.73 10.27 -19.76
N LEU A 88 3.11 9.24 -20.36
CA LEU A 88 1.94 8.58 -19.79
C LEU A 88 2.28 7.90 -18.45
N TRP A 89 3.43 7.23 -18.37
CA TRP A 89 3.88 6.55 -17.17
C TRP A 89 4.28 7.52 -16.05
N LEU A 90 4.73 8.73 -16.36
CA LEU A 90 4.92 9.79 -15.35
C LEU A 90 3.58 10.26 -14.75
N VAL A 91 2.50 10.30 -15.54
CA VAL A 91 1.15 10.56 -15.00
C VAL A 91 0.70 9.42 -14.08
N VAL A 92 0.99 8.16 -14.45
CA VAL A 92 0.73 7.00 -13.58
C VAL A 92 1.53 7.08 -12.29
N ALA A 93 2.80 7.46 -12.36
CA ALA A 93 3.65 7.61 -11.19
C ALA A 93 3.07 8.62 -10.19
N TRP A 94 2.58 9.77 -10.70
CA TRP A 94 1.89 10.75 -9.88
C TRP A 94 0.62 10.19 -9.24
N SER A 95 -0.21 9.47 -10.01
CA SER A 95 -1.41 8.81 -9.46
C SER A 95 -1.07 7.78 -8.38
N PHE A 96 -0.01 7.00 -8.55
CA PHE A 96 0.43 6.01 -7.56
C PHE A 96 0.95 6.70 -6.30
N ALA A 97 1.74 7.76 -6.43
CA ALA A 97 2.22 8.56 -5.30
C ALA A 97 1.07 9.25 -4.54
N TRP A 98 0.05 9.70 -5.25
CA TRP A 98 -1.15 10.23 -4.62
C TRP A 98 -1.89 9.13 -3.83
N LEU A 99 -2.01 7.94 -4.41
CA LEU A 99 -2.64 6.79 -3.76
C LEU A 99 -1.86 6.31 -2.52
N THR A 100 -0.54 6.37 -2.49
CA THR A 100 0.24 5.89 -1.33
C THR A 100 -0.11 6.63 -0.03
N ILE A 101 -0.62 7.86 -0.14
CA ILE A 101 -1.02 8.69 1.01
C ILE A 101 -2.53 8.70 1.16
N ASN A 102 -3.27 8.97 0.07
CA ASN A 102 -4.72 9.10 0.17
C ASN A 102 -5.43 7.76 0.39
N LEU A 103 -4.83 6.64 -0.01
CA LEU A 103 -5.41 5.33 0.22
C LEU A 103 -5.54 5.00 1.71
N PRO A 104 -4.46 4.97 2.52
CA PRO A 104 -4.57 4.67 3.94
C PRO A 104 -5.23 5.79 4.76
N LEU A 105 -5.13 7.06 4.32
CA LEU A 105 -5.56 8.19 5.15
C LEU A 105 -6.98 8.70 4.84
N VAL A 106 -7.50 8.44 3.64
CA VAL A 106 -8.81 8.98 3.21
C VAL A 106 -9.72 7.87 2.71
N ILE A 107 -9.25 7.07 1.75
CA ILE A 107 -10.10 6.07 1.09
C ILE A 107 -10.45 4.93 2.05
N VAL A 108 -9.46 4.39 2.75
CA VAL A 108 -9.64 3.25 3.66
C VAL A 108 -10.53 3.63 4.86
N PRO A 109 -10.29 4.73 5.60
CA PRO A 109 -11.16 5.13 6.71
C PRO A 109 -12.60 5.35 6.27
N ASN A 110 -12.82 6.04 5.14
CA ASN A 110 -14.17 6.24 4.60
C ASN A 110 -14.85 4.91 4.26
N THR A 111 -14.13 4.00 3.61
CA THR A 111 -14.65 2.66 3.29
C THR A 111 -14.95 1.87 4.56
N LEU A 112 -14.12 1.99 5.60
CA LEU A 112 -14.34 1.32 6.87
C LEU A 112 -15.53 1.86 7.63
N THR A 113 -15.72 3.18 7.69
CA THR A 113 -16.93 3.75 8.31
C THR A 113 -18.22 3.36 7.58
N PHE A 114 -18.13 3.04 6.29
CA PHE A 114 -19.25 2.50 5.52
C PHE A 114 -19.53 1.03 5.86
N LEU A 115 -18.49 0.21 6.04
CA LEU A 115 -18.63 -1.21 6.40
C LEU A 115 -18.98 -1.41 7.88
N GLU A 116 -18.42 -0.59 8.76
CA GLU A 116 -18.56 -0.62 10.21
C GLU A 116 -18.99 0.76 10.74
N PRO A 117 -20.30 1.07 10.74
CA PRO A 117 -20.83 2.36 11.18
C PRO A 117 -20.47 2.72 12.62
N GLN A 118 -20.10 1.75 13.45
CA GLN A 118 -19.68 1.99 14.84
C GLN A 118 -18.42 2.85 14.95
N LEU A 119 -17.59 2.89 13.89
CA LEU A 119 -16.36 3.68 13.79
C LEU A 119 -16.60 5.18 13.54
N ILE A 120 -17.84 5.59 13.23
CA ILE A 120 -18.18 6.99 12.99
C ILE A 120 -17.90 7.80 14.27
N GLY A 121 -17.05 8.82 14.13
CA GLY A 121 -16.61 9.67 15.23
C GLY A 121 -15.48 9.09 16.10
N LEU A 122 -15.00 7.87 15.80
CA LEU A 122 -13.83 7.28 16.44
C LEU A 122 -12.55 7.40 15.59
N LEU A 123 -12.70 7.65 14.29
CA LEU A 123 -11.58 7.84 13.36
C LEU A 123 -11.40 9.34 13.09
N ASP A 124 -10.31 9.93 13.57
CA ASP A 124 -9.86 11.30 13.33
C ASP A 124 -8.65 11.32 12.39
N TYR A 125 -8.95 11.27 11.09
CA TYR A 125 -7.94 11.36 10.03
C TYR A 125 -7.86 12.79 9.52
N THR A 126 -7.17 13.64 10.28
CA THR A 126 -6.90 15.02 9.86
C THR A 126 -5.84 15.07 8.77
N TYR A 127 -6.13 15.75 7.66
CA TYR A 127 -5.14 15.96 6.59
C TYR A 127 -4.24 17.15 6.92
N PHE A 128 -2.96 16.89 7.16
CA PHE A 128 -1.96 17.93 7.45
C PHE A 128 -1.24 18.39 6.18
N ASP A 129 -0.90 19.67 6.13
CA ASP A 129 -0.15 20.28 5.00
C ASP A 129 1.20 19.59 4.77
N ASP A 130 1.83 19.10 5.84
CA ASP A 130 3.10 18.37 5.79
C ASP A 130 3.04 17.11 4.93
N PHE A 131 1.85 16.53 4.69
CA PHE A 131 1.70 15.39 3.80
C PHE A 131 2.02 15.72 2.34
N GLY A 132 1.90 16.98 1.91
CA GLY A 132 2.29 17.40 0.57
C GLY A 132 3.78 17.12 0.28
N SER A 133 4.64 17.29 1.30
CA SER A 133 6.06 16.96 1.18
C SER A 133 6.29 15.45 0.99
N ARG A 134 5.55 14.61 1.71
CA ARG A 134 5.61 13.15 1.58
C ARG A 134 5.10 12.67 0.22
N VAL A 135 4.02 13.27 -0.31
CA VAL A 135 3.55 13.00 -1.69
C VAL A 135 4.65 13.33 -2.69
N THR A 136 5.32 14.46 -2.50
CA THR A 136 6.40 14.90 -3.40
C THR A 136 7.58 13.92 -3.37
N VAL A 137 8.01 13.47 -2.19
CA VAL A 137 9.09 12.48 -2.04
C VAL A 137 8.68 11.13 -2.64
N ALA A 138 7.45 10.66 -2.37
CA ALA A 138 6.91 9.44 -2.99
C ALA A 138 6.94 9.55 -4.52
N ASN A 139 6.47 10.67 -5.04
CA ASN A 139 6.39 10.92 -6.47
C ASN A 139 7.77 10.89 -7.13
N ILE A 140 8.82 11.44 -6.51
CA ILE A 140 10.18 11.39 -7.07
C ILE A 140 10.62 9.93 -7.25
N TRP A 141 10.50 9.10 -6.20
CA TRP A 141 10.92 7.70 -6.26
C TRP A 141 10.08 6.88 -7.24
N ILE A 142 8.76 7.01 -7.17
CA ILE A 142 7.84 6.29 -8.05
C ILE A 142 8.06 6.72 -9.51
N ALA A 143 8.27 8.02 -9.79
CA ALA A 143 8.53 8.51 -11.14
C ALA A 143 9.78 7.91 -11.76
N ILE A 144 10.83 7.68 -10.96
CA ILE A 144 12.04 7.00 -11.43
C ILE A 144 11.71 5.56 -11.84
N PHE A 145 11.14 4.75 -10.95
CA PHE A 145 10.94 3.32 -11.23
C PHE A 145 9.82 3.06 -12.25
N VAL A 146 8.70 3.77 -12.15
CA VAL A 146 7.57 3.67 -13.09
C VAL A 146 7.96 4.29 -14.45
N GLY A 147 8.71 5.39 -14.46
CA GLY A 147 9.23 6.00 -15.69
C GLY A 147 10.21 5.08 -16.42
N LEU A 148 11.12 4.42 -15.69
CA LEU A 148 12.03 3.40 -16.25
C LEU A 148 11.24 2.22 -16.83
N ALA A 149 10.30 1.66 -16.07
CA ALA A 149 9.44 0.57 -16.56
C ALA A 149 8.67 1.01 -17.82
N GLY A 150 8.14 2.24 -17.82
CA GLY A 150 7.42 2.81 -18.95
C GLY A 150 8.26 3.03 -20.20
N LEU A 151 9.50 3.49 -20.05
CA LEU A 151 10.46 3.64 -21.14
C LEU A 151 10.83 2.28 -21.75
N LEU A 152 10.99 1.26 -20.90
CA LEU A 152 11.33 -0.09 -21.30
C LEU A 152 10.15 -0.85 -21.92
N GLN A 153 8.90 -0.46 -21.64
CA GLN A 153 7.71 -1.18 -22.10
C GLN A 153 7.75 -1.47 -23.61
N ILE A 154 7.96 -0.46 -24.45
CA ILE A 154 7.89 -0.63 -25.93
C ILE A 154 8.96 -1.60 -26.45
N PRO A 155 10.28 -1.35 -26.25
CA PRO A 155 11.31 -2.25 -26.77
C PRO A 155 11.19 -3.66 -26.21
N MET A 156 10.86 -3.80 -24.92
CA MET A 156 10.69 -5.12 -24.30
C MET A 156 9.46 -5.86 -24.81
N SER A 157 8.35 -5.15 -25.06
CA SER A 157 7.14 -5.76 -25.64
C SER A 157 7.41 -6.26 -27.05
N ASP A 158 8.16 -5.50 -27.85
CA ASP A 158 8.52 -5.91 -29.21
C ASP A 158 9.36 -7.20 -29.18
N SER A 159 10.37 -7.27 -28.32
CA SER A 159 11.14 -8.51 -28.12
C SER A 159 10.28 -9.68 -27.61
N ALA A 160 9.34 -9.44 -26.70
CA ALA A 160 8.50 -10.48 -26.13
C ALA A 160 7.49 -11.08 -27.13
N ILE A 161 6.90 -10.26 -27.99
CA ILE A 161 5.89 -10.70 -28.97
C ILE A 161 6.50 -11.66 -30.00
N PHE A 162 7.75 -11.42 -30.39
CA PHE A 162 8.47 -12.29 -31.32
C PHE A 162 9.15 -13.48 -30.65
N SER A 163 9.11 -13.57 -29.33
CA SER A 163 9.67 -14.72 -28.61
C SER A 163 8.77 -15.95 -28.73
N THR A 164 9.37 -17.10 -29.03
CA THR A 164 8.70 -18.40 -29.05
C THR A 164 8.64 -19.06 -27.68
N SER A 165 9.47 -18.62 -26.71
CA SER A 165 9.54 -19.20 -25.37
C SER A 165 8.63 -18.47 -24.38
N PHE A 166 8.14 -19.21 -23.38
CA PHE A 166 7.37 -18.63 -22.28
C PHE A 166 8.21 -17.59 -21.51
N PHE A 167 9.48 -17.91 -21.23
CA PHE A 167 10.38 -17.02 -20.51
C PHE A 167 10.66 -15.71 -21.24
N GLY A 168 10.79 -15.73 -22.57
CA GLY A 168 10.95 -14.50 -23.34
C GLY A 168 9.71 -13.61 -23.34
N LYS A 169 8.51 -14.21 -23.25
CA LYS A 169 7.24 -13.48 -23.08
C LYS A 169 7.05 -12.93 -21.67
N ALA A 170 7.49 -13.66 -20.64
CA ALA A 170 7.36 -13.26 -19.24
C ALA A 170 8.46 -12.28 -18.79
N GLY A 171 9.62 -12.27 -19.44
CA GLY A 171 10.79 -11.45 -19.06
C GLY A 171 10.47 -9.99 -18.75
N PRO A 172 9.73 -9.25 -19.61
CA PRO A 172 9.37 -7.85 -19.33
C PRO A 172 8.49 -7.68 -18.11
N MET A 173 7.58 -8.62 -17.85
CA MET A 173 6.72 -8.60 -16.66
C MET A 173 7.54 -8.80 -15.39
N VAL A 174 8.51 -9.72 -15.41
CA VAL A 174 9.43 -9.95 -14.30
C VAL A 174 10.25 -8.69 -14.00
N VAL A 175 10.79 -8.05 -15.04
CA VAL A 175 11.53 -6.78 -14.87
C VAL A 175 10.64 -5.69 -14.28
N ALA A 176 9.39 -5.57 -14.73
CA ALA A 176 8.43 -4.63 -14.14
C ALA A 176 8.19 -4.92 -12.65
N VAL A 177 7.99 -6.18 -12.26
CA VAL A 177 7.81 -6.57 -10.85
C VAL A 177 9.05 -6.23 -10.02
N ILE A 178 10.26 -6.47 -10.53
CA ILE A 178 11.51 -6.12 -9.83
C ILE A 178 11.63 -4.59 -9.63
N LEU A 179 11.30 -3.79 -10.64
CA LEU A 179 11.31 -2.33 -10.49
C LEU A 179 10.28 -1.87 -9.46
N MET A 180 9.09 -2.50 -9.47
CA MET A 180 8.02 -2.16 -8.53
C MET A 180 8.27 -2.68 -7.13
N SER A 181 9.05 -3.75 -6.94
CA SER A 181 9.45 -4.18 -5.60
C SER A 181 10.34 -3.15 -4.94
N ILE A 182 11.30 -2.60 -5.67
CA ILE A 182 12.17 -1.54 -5.16
C ILE A 182 11.36 -0.26 -4.90
N GLY A 183 10.62 0.21 -5.90
CA GLY A 183 9.85 1.46 -5.78
C GLY A 183 8.74 1.39 -4.72
N GLY A 184 8.00 0.28 -4.67
CA GLY A 184 6.93 0.06 -3.69
C GLY A 184 7.45 -0.04 -2.25
N SER A 185 8.53 -0.79 -2.03
CA SER A 185 9.11 -0.95 -0.68
C SER A 185 9.78 0.32 -0.14
N ILE A 186 10.37 1.17 -1.00
CA ILE A 186 10.89 2.47 -0.55
C ILE A 186 9.77 3.35 -0.01
N VAL A 187 8.61 3.35 -0.68
CA VAL A 187 7.47 4.19 -0.29
C VAL A 187 6.73 3.62 0.91
N ASP A 188 6.58 2.29 1.01
CA ASP A 188 5.98 1.62 2.16
C ASP A 188 6.73 1.93 3.47
N ASN A 189 8.05 1.70 3.46
CA ASN A 189 8.89 1.87 4.64
C ASN A 189 9.19 3.35 4.93
N GLY A 190 9.41 4.16 3.90
CA GLY A 190 9.94 5.50 4.10
C GLY A 190 8.95 6.58 4.52
N LEU A 191 7.64 6.41 4.29
CA LEU A 191 6.74 7.58 4.23
C LEU A 191 5.48 7.52 5.09
N VAL A 192 4.64 6.49 4.98
CA VAL A 192 3.33 6.48 5.67
C VAL A 192 3.02 5.16 6.35
N ASN A 193 3.14 4.05 5.64
CA ASN A 193 2.64 2.78 6.16
C ASN A 193 3.46 2.27 7.34
N GLU A 194 4.79 2.35 7.29
CA GLU A 194 5.63 1.84 8.38
C GLU A 194 5.32 2.48 9.74
N PRO A 195 5.27 3.82 9.92
CA PRO A 195 4.89 4.43 11.20
C PRO A 195 3.53 3.96 11.74
N LEU A 196 2.53 3.87 10.87
CA LEU A 196 1.17 3.42 11.21
C LEU A 196 1.15 1.94 11.63
N ARG A 197 1.86 1.10 10.87
CA ARG A 197 2.02 -0.34 11.10
C ARG A 197 2.77 -0.59 12.40
N SER A 198 3.93 0.02 12.58
CA SER A 198 4.79 -0.23 13.75
C SER A 198 4.12 0.21 15.04
N SER A 199 3.33 1.29 15.03
CA SER A 199 2.55 1.72 16.19
C SER A 199 1.46 0.71 16.55
N THR A 200 0.76 0.17 15.54
CA THR A 200 -0.25 -0.88 15.73
C THR A 200 0.37 -2.16 16.30
N VAL A 201 1.50 -2.60 15.74
CA VAL A 201 2.26 -3.77 16.19
C VAL A 201 2.78 -3.58 17.63
N ALA A 202 3.23 -2.37 17.99
CA ALA A 202 3.68 -2.08 19.35
C ALA A 202 2.55 -2.23 20.37
N VAL A 203 1.35 -1.70 20.07
CA VAL A 203 0.16 -1.85 20.92
C VAL A 203 -0.24 -3.31 21.05
N ASP A 204 -0.29 -4.08 19.95
CA ASP A 204 -0.64 -5.49 19.98
C ASP A 204 0.32 -6.32 20.84
N ASN A 205 1.63 -6.09 20.68
CA ASN A 205 2.66 -6.77 21.49
C ASN A 205 2.54 -6.42 22.98
N THR A 206 2.26 -5.17 23.33
CA THR A 206 2.06 -4.78 24.73
C THR A 206 0.78 -5.40 25.29
N ILE A 207 -0.31 -5.47 24.51
CA ILE A 207 -1.54 -6.16 24.93
C ILE A 207 -1.25 -7.62 25.21
N GLN A 208 -0.57 -8.31 24.29
CA GLN A 208 -0.23 -9.72 24.46
C GLN A 208 0.62 -9.93 25.72
N PHE A 209 1.61 -9.06 25.95
CA PHE A 209 2.44 -9.11 27.15
C PHE A 209 1.62 -8.92 28.45
N VAL A 210 0.67 -7.98 28.47
CA VAL A 210 -0.21 -7.74 29.63
C VAL A 210 -1.08 -8.96 29.90
N ILE A 211 -1.63 -9.59 28.87
CA ILE A 211 -2.46 -10.79 28.99
C ILE A 211 -1.63 -11.96 29.53
N ASP A 212 -0.47 -12.24 28.91
CA ASP A 212 0.39 -13.37 29.26
C ASP A 212 0.92 -13.30 30.70
N ASN A 213 1.00 -12.10 31.26
CA ASN A 213 1.53 -11.83 32.59
C ASN A 213 0.49 -11.38 33.62
N ARG A 214 -0.80 -11.44 33.28
CA ARG A 214 -1.87 -11.10 34.21
C ARG A 214 -1.81 -12.02 35.44
N GLY A 215 -1.79 -11.41 36.63
CA GLY A 215 -1.69 -12.12 37.91
C GLY A 215 -0.31 -12.71 38.24
N LYS A 216 0.71 -12.47 37.40
CA LYS A 216 2.09 -12.88 37.65
C LYS A 216 2.92 -11.71 38.15
N GLU A 217 3.93 -11.99 38.97
CA GLU A 217 4.92 -10.99 39.34
C GLU A 217 5.92 -10.83 38.19
N VAL A 218 5.93 -9.64 37.59
CA VAL A 218 6.81 -9.28 36.46
C VAL A 218 7.90 -8.35 36.97
N ASP A 219 9.13 -8.55 36.50
CA ASP A 219 10.21 -7.62 36.78
C ASP A 219 9.86 -6.19 36.35
N LYS A 220 10.20 -5.21 37.18
CA LYS A 220 9.84 -3.81 36.92
C LYS A 220 10.55 -3.23 35.70
N ALA A 221 11.77 -3.68 35.39
CA ALA A 221 12.46 -3.22 34.19
C ALA A 221 11.80 -3.78 32.93
N GLU A 222 11.42 -5.06 32.95
CA GLU A 222 10.70 -5.70 31.86
C GLU A 222 9.33 -5.05 31.61
N SER A 223 8.54 -4.83 32.67
CA SER A 223 7.23 -4.16 32.57
C SER A 223 7.34 -2.74 31.98
N ARG A 224 8.40 -2.00 32.35
CA ARG A 224 8.68 -0.67 31.77
C ARG A 224 9.09 -0.74 30.31
N ARG A 225 9.94 -1.70 29.94
CA ARG A 225 10.38 -1.91 28.55
C ARG A 225 9.20 -2.23 27.63
N MET A 226 8.26 -3.02 28.12
CA MET A 226 7.05 -3.38 27.38
C MET A 226 5.95 -2.33 27.44
N HIS A 227 6.18 -1.20 28.13
CA HIS A 227 5.21 -0.12 28.30
C HIS A 227 3.86 -0.57 28.90
N ALA A 228 3.84 -1.65 29.69
CA ALA A 228 2.62 -2.21 30.28
C ALA A 228 1.86 -1.21 31.19
N GLY A 229 2.56 -0.17 31.67
CA GLY A 229 1.95 0.91 32.43
C GLY A 229 0.86 1.67 31.69
N ALA A 230 0.91 1.74 30.35
CA ALA A 230 -0.08 2.42 29.52
C ALA A 230 -1.50 1.82 29.64
N PHE A 231 -1.59 0.53 30.00
CA PHE A 231 -2.84 -0.24 30.03
C PHE A 231 -3.51 -0.27 31.42
N ARG A 232 -2.91 0.34 32.45
CA ARG A 232 -3.44 0.28 33.83
C ARG A 232 -4.88 0.80 33.96
N ALA A 233 -5.21 1.85 33.20
CA ALA A 233 -6.54 2.45 33.23
C ALA A 233 -7.63 1.59 32.57
N ILE A 234 -7.23 0.57 31.80
CA ILE A 234 -8.13 -0.25 30.99
C ILE A 234 -7.96 -1.75 31.27
N ASP A 235 -7.27 -2.13 32.35
CA ASP A 235 -6.98 -3.54 32.64
C ASP A 235 -8.26 -4.39 32.63
N GLY A 236 -9.38 -3.88 33.15
CA GLY A 236 -10.66 -4.58 33.12
C GLY A 236 -11.24 -4.86 31.72
N SER A 237 -10.82 -4.10 30.70
CA SER A 237 -11.30 -4.20 29.32
C SER A 237 -10.40 -5.07 28.43
N VAL A 238 -9.15 -5.35 28.84
CA VAL A 238 -8.19 -6.10 28.01
C VAL A 238 -8.57 -7.58 27.92
N THR A 239 -8.89 -8.01 26.69
CA THR A 239 -9.27 -9.40 26.32
C THR A 239 -8.34 -9.97 25.25
N GLN A 240 -8.36 -11.32 25.12
CA GLN A 240 -7.59 -12.04 24.11
C GLN A 240 -8.07 -11.70 22.70
N GLU A 241 -9.39 -11.75 22.48
CA GLU A 241 -10.01 -11.30 21.24
C GLU A 241 -9.96 -9.78 21.18
N ARG A 242 -9.30 -9.29 20.13
CA ARG A 242 -9.09 -7.86 19.88
C ARG A 242 -8.91 -7.61 18.40
N GLU A 243 -9.23 -6.40 17.97
CA GLU A 243 -8.87 -5.90 16.65
C GLU A 243 -8.33 -4.48 16.75
N LEU A 244 -7.29 -4.17 15.97
CA LEU A 244 -6.57 -2.90 16.05
C LEU A 244 -6.64 -2.14 14.73
N ILE A 245 -6.84 -0.83 14.82
CA ILE A 245 -6.77 0.10 13.70
C ILE A 245 -6.20 1.42 14.16
N VAL A 246 -5.54 2.17 13.29
CA VAL A 246 -5.19 3.56 13.58
C VAL A 246 -6.49 4.40 13.65
N SER A 247 -6.68 5.18 14.70
CA SER A 247 -7.77 6.17 14.77
C SER A 247 -7.33 7.56 14.37
N GLY A 248 -6.06 7.92 14.58
CA GLY A 248 -5.59 9.28 14.28
C GLY A 248 -4.08 9.41 14.40
N TYR A 249 -3.57 10.59 14.07
CA TYR A 249 -2.13 10.88 14.07
C TYR A 249 -1.88 12.39 14.04
N ASP A 250 -0.64 12.78 14.33
CA ASP A 250 -0.14 14.14 14.11
C ASP A 250 0.47 14.33 12.70
N GLY A 251 0.79 15.57 12.33
CA GLY A 251 1.34 15.89 11.00
C GLY A 251 2.69 15.25 10.70
N LEU A 252 3.47 14.91 11.74
CA LEU A 252 4.77 14.27 11.60
C LEU A 252 4.73 12.74 11.64
N LEU A 253 3.56 12.13 11.94
CA LEU A 253 3.42 10.71 12.26
C LEU A 253 4.33 10.27 13.42
N GLY A 254 4.64 11.20 14.32
CA GLY A 254 5.40 10.94 15.55
C GLY A 254 4.49 10.48 16.69
N GLU A 255 3.24 10.96 16.67
CA GLU A 255 2.17 10.55 17.56
C GLU A 255 1.05 9.89 16.74
N ILE A 256 0.72 8.65 17.08
CA ILE A 256 -0.30 7.84 16.39
C ILE A 256 -1.23 7.27 17.44
N ASN A 257 -2.53 7.47 17.24
CA ASN A 257 -3.58 6.87 18.05
C ASN A 257 -4.02 5.55 17.41
N VAL A 258 -4.00 4.48 18.19
CA VAL A 258 -4.44 3.15 17.80
C VAL A 258 -5.71 2.83 18.57
N LEU A 259 -6.79 2.65 17.84
CA LEU A 259 -8.07 2.19 18.33
C LEU A 259 -8.08 0.66 18.39
N VAL A 260 -8.46 0.14 19.55
CA VAL A 260 -8.55 -1.28 19.84
C VAL A 260 -10.01 -1.62 20.15
N ARG A 261 -10.58 -2.54 19.38
CA ARG A 261 -11.87 -3.16 19.65
C ARG A 261 -11.65 -4.38 20.52
N PHE A 262 -12.01 -4.30 21.80
CA PHE A 262 -12.17 -5.48 22.66
C PHE A 262 -13.62 -5.96 22.64
N GLU A 263 -13.91 -7.07 23.33
CA GLU A 263 -15.27 -7.66 23.36
C GLU A 263 -16.37 -6.68 23.79
N ARG A 264 -16.05 -5.74 24.69
CA ARG A 264 -17.03 -4.84 25.32
C ARG A 264 -16.72 -3.37 25.15
N ASP A 265 -15.50 -3.01 24.81
CA ASP A 265 -15.03 -1.63 24.86
C ASP A 265 -14.17 -1.31 23.63
N TRP A 266 -14.35 -0.10 23.15
CA TRP A 266 -13.42 0.59 22.27
C TRP A 266 -12.44 1.37 23.13
N VAL A 267 -11.16 1.09 22.92
CA VAL A 267 -10.05 1.71 23.64
C VAL A 267 -9.21 2.47 22.63
N GLU A 268 -8.86 3.71 22.95
CA GLU A 268 -7.87 4.47 22.21
C GLU A 268 -6.54 4.46 22.96
N CYS A 269 -5.48 4.02 22.30
CA CYS A 269 -4.12 3.99 22.79
C CYS A 269 -3.26 5.01 22.02
N GLN A 270 -2.68 5.96 22.75
CA GLN A 270 -1.73 6.92 22.22
C GLN A 270 -0.33 6.29 22.15
N VAL A 271 0.30 6.35 20.99
CA VAL A 271 1.62 5.78 20.72
C VAL A 271 2.54 6.90 20.23
N VAL A 272 3.68 7.06 20.89
CA VAL A 272 4.70 8.05 20.50
C VAL A 272 5.96 7.30 20.09
N TYR A 273 6.38 7.42 18.84
CA TYR A 273 7.53 6.69 18.26
C TYR A 273 7.55 5.19 18.61
N ASN A 274 6.45 4.48 18.34
CA ASN A 274 6.25 3.05 18.62
C ASN A 274 6.24 2.66 20.11
N GLN A 275 6.04 3.61 21.01
CA GLN A 275 5.90 3.35 22.44
C GLN A 275 4.49 3.71 22.91
N PRO A 276 3.68 2.74 23.34
CA PRO A 276 2.38 3.02 23.95
C PRO A 276 2.57 3.84 25.22
N ILE A 277 1.96 5.03 25.28
CA ILE A 277 2.11 5.96 26.42
C ILE A 277 0.89 5.90 27.32
N SER A 278 -0.31 5.93 26.74
CA SER A 278 -1.56 5.91 27.49
C SER A 278 -2.66 5.23 26.70
N CYS A 279 -3.56 4.54 27.38
CA CYS A 279 -4.78 4.00 26.80
C CYS A 279 -6.00 4.37 27.64
N LYS A 280 -7.12 4.67 26.99
CA LYS A 280 -8.38 5.07 27.61
C LYS A 280 -9.57 4.42 26.90
N VAL A 281 -10.62 4.08 27.64
CA VAL A 281 -11.91 3.66 27.04
C VAL A 281 -12.58 4.88 26.42
N VAL A 282 -12.98 4.78 25.15
CA VAL A 282 -13.64 5.88 24.41
C VAL A 282 -15.12 5.62 24.14
N LYS A 283 -15.54 4.35 24.05
CA LYS A 283 -16.93 3.96 23.79
C LYS A 283 -17.15 2.50 24.19
N THR A 284 -18.33 2.13 24.64
CA THR A 284 -18.71 0.71 24.81
C THR A 284 -19.07 0.08 23.46
N ALA A 285 -18.60 -1.13 23.19
CA ALA A 285 -18.94 -1.93 22.03
C ALA A 285 -20.34 -2.55 22.23
N GLN A 286 -21.39 -1.78 21.92
CA GLN A 286 -22.78 -2.23 21.82
C GLN A 286 -23.33 -1.89 20.44
#